data_AF-A0A948Z8F8-F1
#
_entry.id   AF-A0A948Z8F8-F1
#
_cell.length_a   1.000
_cell.length_b   1.000
_cell.length_c   1.000
_cell.angle_alpha   90.00
_cell.angle_beta   90.00
_cell.angle_gamma   90.00
#
_symmetry.space_group_name_H-M   'P 1'
#
loop_
_entity.id
_entity.type
_entity.pdbx_description
1 polymer ?
#
loop_
_entity_poly.entity_id
_entity_poly.type
_entity_poly.pdbx_seq_one_letter_code
_entity_poly.pdbx_strand_id
1 'polypeptide(L)'
;MSRPKVLVATDQIGDLGSDVAGAALARGFAELADVAVVPLATGGRALAEATAALTGGTVTGSASQWVLRAQGLVLIGLAQRPHSGWAPESSTAELGEWVLEALRGADAAKVVIDLTGVTAQDGGVGLLAQAGAALTERQVIGIVANDELELAATGLTGAVARRGYGAGRDVAEVLAADAQTKALVEGFGVGLAVAPGGGAAGGCGAAILSLGGRLLDGPQFCHSLADIDTSLARCDLVVTGCNELSALDRGGPILRSVAEWAERAQRPCIAFAGGEELSRREVRTFGLEAAHQLSAAPTANELTQAAGRVAIGWFGR
;
A
#
# COMPACT_ATOMS: atom_id res chain seq x y z
N MET A 1 12.92 -24.10 -26.92
CA MET A 1 11.73 -23.36 -26.48
C MET A 1 12.21 -22.26 -25.54
N SER A 2 11.56 -21.09 -25.50
CA SER A 2 11.88 -20.08 -24.49
C SER A 2 11.58 -20.64 -23.11
N ARG A 3 12.39 -20.30 -22.10
CA ARG A 3 12.09 -20.65 -20.71
C ARG A 3 10.75 -20.02 -20.31
N PRO A 4 9.91 -20.71 -19.52
CA PRO A 4 8.72 -20.11 -18.92
C PRO A 4 9.07 -18.86 -18.13
N LYS A 5 8.16 -17.90 -18.08
CA LYS A 5 8.35 -16.63 -17.37
C LYS A 5 7.43 -16.56 -16.17
N VAL A 6 7.99 -16.27 -14.99
CA VAL A 6 7.25 -16.17 -13.74
C VAL A 6 7.38 -14.76 -13.19
N LEU A 7 6.24 -14.16 -12.84
CA LEU A 7 6.20 -12.93 -12.05
C LEU A 7 5.93 -13.31 -10.59
N VAL A 8 6.88 -13.04 -9.70
CA VAL A 8 6.68 -13.13 -8.25
C VAL A 8 6.35 -11.73 -7.73
N ALA A 9 5.11 -11.49 -7.35
CA ALA A 9 4.64 -10.24 -6.78
C ALA A 9 3.97 -10.54 -5.43
N THR A 10 4.63 -10.23 -4.31
CA THR A 10 4.24 -10.78 -2.99
C THR A 10 4.29 -9.74 -1.88
N ASP A 11 3.50 -9.99 -0.84
CA ASP A 11 3.61 -9.34 0.46
C ASP A 11 4.73 -9.98 1.31
N GLN A 12 4.91 -9.45 2.52
CA GLN A 12 5.60 -10.12 3.60
C GLN A 12 5.02 -11.54 3.85
N ILE A 13 5.91 -12.50 4.13
CA ILE A 13 5.52 -13.87 4.49
C ILE A 13 6.26 -14.28 5.77
N GLY A 14 5.51 -14.55 6.84
CA GLY A 14 6.04 -14.68 8.20
C GLY A 14 6.83 -13.43 8.59
N ASP A 15 8.05 -13.63 9.06
CA ASP A 15 8.98 -12.55 9.41
C ASP A 15 9.82 -12.05 8.23
N LEU A 16 9.63 -12.61 7.03
CA LEU A 16 10.39 -12.24 5.84
C LEU A 16 9.71 -11.08 5.11
N GLY A 17 10.38 -9.93 5.06
CA GLY A 17 9.98 -8.80 4.22
C GLY A 17 9.72 -9.22 2.77
N SER A 18 8.86 -8.49 2.06
CA SER A 18 8.37 -8.89 0.74
C SER A 18 9.48 -9.06 -0.31
N ASP A 19 10.60 -8.35 -0.16
CA ASP A 19 11.81 -8.51 -0.97
C ASP A 19 12.50 -9.86 -0.71
N VAL A 20 12.67 -10.24 0.56
CA VAL A 20 13.30 -11.51 0.97
C VAL A 20 12.40 -12.69 0.65
N ALA A 21 11.10 -12.58 0.95
CA ALA A 21 10.09 -13.58 0.64
C ALA A 21 9.96 -13.79 -0.88
N GLY A 22 9.86 -12.69 -1.64
CA GLY A 22 9.82 -12.73 -3.11
C GLY A 22 11.05 -13.36 -3.71
N ALA A 23 12.25 -13.02 -3.22
CA ALA A 23 13.50 -13.63 -3.66
C ALA A 23 13.57 -15.13 -3.31
N ALA A 24 13.03 -15.55 -2.16
CA ALA A 24 12.97 -16.96 -1.78
C ALA A 24 12.07 -17.78 -2.69
N LEU A 25 10.85 -17.29 -2.97
CA LEU A 25 9.95 -17.92 -3.94
C LEU A 25 10.62 -17.97 -5.32
N ALA A 26 11.23 -16.88 -5.76
CA ALA A 26 11.90 -16.81 -7.05
C ALA A 26 13.03 -17.82 -7.20
N ARG A 27 13.87 -18.02 -6.17
CA ARG A 27 14.92 -19.05 -6.17
C ARG A 27 14.36 -20.45 -6.43
N GLY A 28 13.19 -20.77 -5.89
CA GLY A 28 12.53 -22.07 -6.14
C GLY A 28 12.10 -22.25 -7.60
N PHE A 29 11.65 -21.18 -8.27
CA PHE A 29 11.27 -21.21 -9.68
C PHE A 29 12.46 -21.07 -10.65
N ALA A 30 13.57 -20.49 -10.20
CA ALA A 30 14.70 -20.09 -11.06
C ALA A 30 15.41 -21.26 -11.77
N GLU A 31 15.26 -22.50 -11.30
CA GLU A 31 15.81 -23.66 -12.01
C GLU A 31 15.07 -23.92 -13.33
N LEU A 32 13.76 -23.65 -13.37
CA LEU A 32 12.86 -24.03 -14.47
C LEU A 32 12.28 -22.84 -15.25
N ALA A 33 12.37 -21.62 -14.72
CA ALA A 33 11.79 -20.42 -15.31
C ALA A 33 12.73 -19.21 -15.24
N ASP A 34 12.44 -18.20 -16.06
CA ASP A 34 12.97 -16.84 -15.90
C ASP A 34 12.03 -16.09 -14.95
N VAL A 35 12.58 -15.52 -13.87
CA VAL A 35 11.75 -14.96 -12.78
C VAL A 35 12.00 -13.48 -12.60
N ALA A 36 10.92 -12.69 -12.58
CA ALA A 36 10.92 -11.32 -12.11
C ALA A 36 10.35 -11.25 -10.70
N VAL A 37 10.94 -10.42 -9.84
CA VAL A 37 10.49 -10.22 -8.45
C VAL A 37 10.06 -8.78 -8.25
N VAL A 38 8.85 -8.60 -7.72
CA VAL A 38 8.29 -7.29 -7.38
C VAL A 38 7.81 -7.34 -5.92
N PRO A 39 8.59 -6.81 -4.97
CA PRO A 39 8.12 -6.69 -3.59
C PRO A 39 6.98 -5.68 -3.49
N LEU A 40 5.94 -6.04 -2.74
CA LEU A 40 4.78 -5.20 -2.50
C LEU A 40 4.65 -4.90 -1.01
N ALA A 41 3.96 -3.81 -0.69
CA ALA A 41 3.54 -3.48 0.67
C ALA A 41 2.36 -2.51 0.60
N THR A 42 1.58 -2.43 1.68
CA THR A 42 0.40 -1.55 1.77
C THR A 42 0.74 -0.13 2.18
N GLY A 43 1.81 0.03 2.96
CA GLY A 43 2.22 1.29 3.58
C GLY A 43 3.29 1.03 4.64
N GLY A 44 3.56 2.05 5.44
CA GLY A 44 4.56 2.04 6.48
C GLY A 44 5.99 1.82 5.98
N ARG A 45 6.88 1.49 6.91
CA ARG A 45 8.29 1.24 6.60
C ARG A 45 8.49 0.08 5.61
N ALA A 46 7.58 -0.91 5.62
CA ALA A 46 7.60 -2.00 4.65
C ALA A 46 7.45 -1.49 3.20
N LEU A 47 6.66 -0.44 2.96
CA LEU A 47 6.58 0.21 1.65
C LEU A 47 7.89 0.90 1.29
N ALA A 48 8.56 1.54 2.26
CA ALA A 48 9.89 2.08 2.05
C ALA A 48 10.87 0.99 1.60
N GLU A 49 10.89 -0.14 2.28
CA GLU A 49 11.80 -1.26 2.02
C GLU A 49 11.51 -1.92 0.66
N ALA A 50 10.23 -2.16 0.33
CA ALA A 50 9.82 -2.63 -0.99
C ALA A 50 10.22 -1.65 -2.11
N THR A 51 10.03 -0.35 -1.88
CA THR A 51 10.43 0.70 -2.85
C THR A 51 11.95 0.77 -3.00
N ALA A 52 12.71 0.59 -1.91
CA ALA A 52 14.17 0.53 -1.95
C ALA A 52 14.66 -0.62 -2.82
N ALA A 53 14.08 -1.81 -2.65
CA ALA A 53 14.40 -2.99 -3.44
C ALA A 53 14.12 -2.78 -4.94
N LEU A 54 13.07 -2.02 -5.29
CA LEU A 54 12.73 -1.70 -6.69
C LEU A 54 13.62 -0.62 -7.31
N THR A 55 14.13 0.32 -6.51
CA THR A 55 14.77 1.55 -7.02
C THR A 55 16.27 1.63 -6.73
N GLY A 56 16.81 0.74 -5.91
CA GLY A 56 18.15 0.87 -5.33
C GLY A 56 18.26 2.03 -4.31
N GLY A 57 17.12 2.53 -3.82
CA GLY A 57 17.06 3.63 -2.85
C GLY A 57 17.56 3.23 -1.46
N THR A 58 17.76 4.22 -0.59
CA THR A 58 18.17 4.02 0.80
C THR A 58 17.08 4.51 1.75
N VAL A 59 16.70 3.66 2.71
CA VAL A 59 15.78 4.01 3.80
C VAL A 59 16.57 4.44 5.04
N THR A 60 16.27 5.60 5.60
CA THR A 60 16.83 6.10 6.86
C THR A 60 15.72 6.50 7.84
N GLY A 61 16.07 6.72 9.11
CA GLY A 61 15.11 7.03 10.17
C GLY A 61 14.72 5.82 11.01
N SER A 62 13.68 5.98 11.83
CA SER A 62 13.19 4.99 12.79
C SER A 62 12.04 4.14 12.22
N ALA A 63 11.37 3.37 13.08
CA ALA A 63 10.15 2.65 12.71
C ALA A 63 8.95 3.59 12.50
N SER A 64 8.88 4.69 13.26
CA SER A 64 7.75 5.62 13.24
C SER A 64 7.98 6.88 12.40
N GLN A 65 9.22 7.15 11.99
CA GLN A 65 9.56 8.33 11.21
C GLN A 65 10.73 8.00 10.30
N TRP A 66 10.47 7.91 9.01
CA TRP A 66 11.44 7.38 8.05
C TRP A 66 11.32 8.09 6.70
N VAL A 67 12.40 8.00 5.94
CA VAL A 67 12.49 8.52 4.57
C VAL A 67 13.26 7.54 3.70
N LEU A 68 12.74 7.25 2.53
CA LEU A 68 13.46 6.63 1.43
C LEU A 68 13.89 7.71 0.45
N ARG A 69 15.17 7.65 0.04
CA ARG A 69 15.70 8.44 -1.08
C ARG A 69 16.13 7.53 -2.21
N ALA A 70 15.63 7.80 -3.41
CA ALA A 70 16.03 7.18 -4.66
C ALA A 70 16.23 8.26 -5.74
N GLN A 71 16.76 7.89 -6.90
CA GLN A 71 16.97 8.86 -7.98
C GLN A 71 15.65 9.48 -8.44
N GLY A 72 15.50 10.80 -8.24
CA GLY A 72 14.30 11.56 -8.62
C GLY A 72 13.04 11.29 -7.78
N LEU A 73 13.15 10.50 -6.70
CA LEU A 73 12.04 10.09 -5.85
C LEU A 73 12.41 10.18 -4.37
N VAL A 74 11.54 10.80 -3.56
CA VAL A 74 11.59 10.71 -2.10
C VAL A 74 10.26 10.16 -1.61
N LEU A 75 10.29 9.13 -0.77
CA LEU A 75 9.11 8.57 -0.08
C LEU A 75 9.25 8.80 1.42
N ILE A 76 8.25 9.41 2.04
CA ILE A 76 8.30 9.93 3.40
C ILE A 76 7.16 9.30 4.18
N GLY A 77 7.43 8.75 5.36
CA GLY A 77 6.37 8.24 6.24
C GLY A 77 6.56 8.66 7.68
N LEU A 78 5.43 8.87 8.34
CA LEU A 78 5.34 9.13 9.77
C LEU A 78 4.14 8.36 10.34
N ALA A 79 4.38 7.55 11.36
CA ALA A 79 3.35 6.88 12.14
C ALA A 79 3.06 7.75 13.38
N GLN A 80 1.91 8.41 13.35
CA GLN A 80 1.46 9.23 14.47
C GLN A 80 1.12 8.34 15.66
N ARG A 81 1.22 8.91 16.87
CA ARG A 81 0.74 8.19 18.05
C ARG A 81 -0.76 7.91 17.90
N PRO A 82 -1.23 6.70 18.22
CA PRO A 82 -2.66 6.41 18.17
C PRO A 82 -3.44 7.36 19.09
N HIS A 83 -4.53 7.93 18.59
CA HIS A 83 -5.49 8.71 19.36
C HIS A 83 -6.78 7.89 19.58
N SER A 84 -7.73 8.43 20.34
CA SER A 84 -9.11 7.93 20.33
C SER A 84 -9.69 7.98 18.90
N GLY A 85 -10.63 7.10 18.59
CA GLY A 85 -11.28 7.07 17.26
C GLY A 85 -11.95 8.39 16.85
N TRP A 86 -12.26 9.24 17.82
CA TRP A 86 -12.67 10.63 17.64
C TRP A 86 -11.63 11.57 18.25
N ALA A 87 -10.96 12.36 17.43
CA ALA A 87 -9.91 13.28 17.85
C ALA A 87 -9.84 14.51 16.91
N PRO A 88 -10.90 15.31 16.77
CA PRO A 88 -10.93 16.45 15.84
C PRO A 88 -9.86 17.52 16.11
N GLU A 89 -9.31 17.57 17.32
CA GLU A 89 -8.23 18.49 17.72
C GLU A 89 -6.81 17.98 17.39
N SER A 90 -6.68 16.75 16.89
CA SER A 90 -5.38 16.17 16.54
C SER A 90 -4.85 16.76 15.24
N SER A 91 -3.54 17.03 15.18
CA SER A 91 -2.93 17.77 14.08
C SER A 91 -1.94 16.95 13.25
N THR A 92 -1.84 17.31 11.96
CA THR A 92 -0.88 16.79 10.99
C THR A 92 0.40 17.64 10.93
N ALA A 93 0.61 18.58 11.86
CA ALA A 93 1.77 19.46 11.86
C ALA A 93 3.11 18.70 11.96
N GLU A 94 3.20 17.65 12.79
CA GLU A 94 4.42 16.83 12.91
C GLU A 94 4.77 16.11 11.60
N LEU A 95 3.76 15.67 10.83
CA LEU A 95 3.95 15.11 9.50
C LEU A 95 4.50 16.18 8.56
N GLY A 96 3.92 17.38 8.58
CA GLY A 96 4.39 18.49 7.75
C GLY A 96 5.82 18.93 8.06
N GLU A 97 6.18 19.02 9.35
CA GLU A 97 7.56 19.29 9.78
C GLU A 97 8.52 18.21 9.29
N TRP A 98 8.12 16.94 9.39
CA TRP A 98 8.94 15.83 8.90
C TRP A 98 9.09 15.84 7.38
N VAL A 99 8.01 16.11 6.64
CA VAL A 99 8.07 16.24 5.18
C VAL A 99 9.02 17.37 4.78
N LEU A 100 8.93 18.53 5.43
CA LEU A 100 9.82 19.65 5.17
C LEU A 100 11.29 19.29 5.43
N GLU A 101 11.59 18.64 6.56
CA GLU A 101 12.94 18.15 6.89
C GLU A 101 13.44 17.13 5.87
N ALA A 102 12.61 16.13 5.54
CA ALA A 102 12.94 15.07 4.60
C ALA A 102 13.17 15.62 3.17
N LEU A 103 12.61 16.77 2.83
CA LEU A 103 12.86 17.42 1.53
C LEU A 103 14.07 18.36 1.52
N ARG A 104 14.71 18.65 2.67
CA ARG A 104 15.90 19.50 2.70
C ARG A 104 17.03 18.91 1.87
N GLY A 105 17.52 19.70 0.91
CA GLY A 105 18.57 19.30 -0.03
C GLY A 105 18.15 18.20 -1.02
N ALA A 106 16.86 17.85 -1.08
CA ALA A 106 16.36 16.81 -1.98
C ALA A 106 15.97 17.41 -3.35
N ASP A 107 16.75 17.07 -4.36
CA ASP A 107 16.40 17.28 -5.77
C ASP A 107 15.54 16.11 -6.27
N ALA A 108 14.26 16.12 -5.88
CA ALA A 108 13.31 15.06 -6.20
C ALA A 108 12.05 15.65 -6.81
N ALA A 109 11.85 15.39 -8.11
CA ALA A 109 10.65 15.80 -8.83
C ALA A 109 9.40 15.07 -8.32
N LYS A 110 9.55 13.82 -7.86
CA LYS A 110 8.46 13.01 -7.29
C LYS A 110 8.60 12.91 -5.78
N VAL A 111 7.54 13.29 -5.07
CA VAL A 111 7.43 13.17 -3.61
C VAL A 111 6.25 12.27 -3.30
N VAL A 112 6.51 11.21 -2.56
CA VAL A 112 5.50 10.28 -2.10
C VAL A 112 5.39 10.43 -0.59
N ILE A 113 4.17 10.62 -0.09
CA ILE A 113 3.90 10.77 1.34
C ILE A 113 3.03 9.59 1.73
N ASP A 114 3.57 8.74 2.60
CA ASP A 114 2.81 7.66 3.18
C ASP A 114 1.93 8.18 4.32
N LEU A 115 0.62 8.16 4.07
CA LEU A 115 -0.41 8.63 4.98
C LEU A 115 -1.05 7.48 5.77
N THR A 116 -0.66 6.22 5.57
CA THR A 116 -1.30 5.09 6.27
C THR A 116 -1.03 5.10 7.77
N GLY A 117 0.01 5.80 8.21
CA GLY A 117 0.34 6.01 9.62
C GLY A 117 -0.30 7.27 10.24
N VAL A 118 -1.08 8.03 9.49
CA VAL A 118 -1.66 9.31 9.93
C VAL A 118 -3.02 9.08 10.56
N THR A 119 -3.18 9.51 11.80
CA THR A 119 -4.39 9.31 12.62
C THR A 119 -5.02 10.63 13.03
N ALA A 120 -4.39 11.76 12.69
CA ALA A 120 -4.90 13.09 12.96
C ALA A 120 -6.18 13.40 12.15
N GLN A 121 -6.93 14.43 12.53
CA GLN A 121 -8.25 14.75 11.95
C GLN A 121 -8.44 16.23 11.61
N ASP A 122 -7.34 16.99 11.47
CA ASP A 122 -7.34 18.42 11.18
C ASP A 122 -7.57 18.79 9.70
N GLY A 123 -8.01 17.85 8.87
CA GLY A 123 -8.21 18.10 7.44
C GLY A 123 -6.91 18.18 6.62
N GLY A 124 -5.74 17.92 7.21
CA GLY A 124 -4.44 18.12 6.55
C GLY A 124 -3.91 19.56 6.64
N VAL A 125 -4.52 20.41 7.49
CA VAL A 125 -4.09 21.80 7.72
C VAL A 125 -2.63 21.86 8.18
N GLY A 126 -2.25 21.03 9.16
CA GLY A 126 -0.88 21.00 9.67
C GLY A 126 0.15 20.61 8.61
N LEU A 127 -0.16 19.61 7.77
CA LEU A 127 0.69 19.21 6.65
C LEU A 127 0.94 20.38 5.69
N LEU A 128 -0.12 21.05 5.23
CA LEU A 128 0.01 22.16 4.27
C LEU A 128 0.70 23.38 4.89
N ALA A 129 0.39 23.70 6.15
CA ALA A 129 1.00 24.83 6.84
C ALA A 129 2.53 24.73 6.92
N GLN A 130 3.06 23.51 7.13
CA GLN A 130 4.49 23.29 7.30
C GLN A 130 5.21 22.97 5.98
N ALA A 131 4.61 22.14 5.13
CA ALA A 131 5.29 21.59 3.94
C ALA A 131 4.68 22.02 2.60
N GLY A 132 3.53 22.71 2.58
CA GLY A 132 2.81 23.02 1.34
C GLY A 132 3.67 23.75 0.31
N ALA A 133 4.44 24.75 0.73
CA ALA A 133 5.36 25.47 -0.15
C ALA A 133 6.48 24.58 -0.74
N ALA A 134 7.01 23.63 0.04
CA ALA A 134 8.05 22.71 -0.42
C ALA A 134 7.54 21.61 -1.35
N LEU A 135 6.24 21.31 -1.28
CA LEU A 135 5.54 20.34 -2.12
C LEU A 135 4.98 20.94 -3.42
N THR A 136 4.82 22.26 -3.47
CA THR A 136 4.33 22.97 -4.65
C THR A 136 5.26 22.74 -5.85
N GLU A 137 4.68 22.60 -7.04
CA GLU A 137 5.39 22.28 -8.31
C GLU A 137 6.05 20.89 -8.38
N ARG A 138 5.91 20.04 -7.35
CA ARG A 138 6.38 18.65 -7.38
C ARG A 138 5.25 17.69 -7.76
N GLN A 139 5.61 16.53 -8.30
CA GLN A 139 4.66 15.44 -8.47
C GLN A 139 4.41 14.76 -7.11
N VAL A 140 3.32 15.15 -6.45
CA VAL A 140 2.96 14.62 -5.13
C VAL A 140 2.03 13.41 -5.25
N ILE A 141 2.37 12.33 -4.54
CA ILE A 141 1.54 11.14 -4.39
C ILE A 141 1.29 10.90 -2.89
N GLY A 142 0.02 10.81 -2.49
CA GLY A 142 -0.36 10.36 -1.15
C GLY A 142 -0.66 8.86 -1.16
N ILE A 143 -0.02 8.09 -0.28
CA ILE A 143 -0.34 6.67 -0.09
C ILE A 143 -1.37 6.54 1.03
N VAL A 144 -2.51 5.94 0.72
CA VAL A 144 -3.64 5.77 1.65
C VAL A 144 -4.07 4.31 1.69
N ALA A 145 -4.88 3.95 2.68
CA ALA A 145 -5.51 2.63 2.68
C ALA A 145 -6.48 2.50 1.48
N ASN A 146 -6.59 1.30 0.92
CA ASN A 146 -7.41 1.04 -0.27
C ASN A 146 -8.89 1.45 -0.08
N ASP A 147 -9.45 1.22 1.11
CA ASP A 147 -10.83 1.57 1.47
C ASP A 147 -11.04 3.08 1.74
N GLU A 148 -9.95 3.84 1.83
CA GLU A 148 -9.99 5.30 1.92
C GLU A 148 -9.84 6.00 0.55
N LEU A 149 -9.50 5.30 -0.54
CA LEU A 149 -9.32 5.90 -1.88
C LEU A 149 -10.58 6.61 -2.41
N GLU A 150 -11.76 6.16 -2.01
CA GLU A 150 -13.05 6.74 -2.41
C GLU A 150 -13.74 7.50 -1.25
N LEU A 151 -13.05 7.62 -0.10
CA LEU A 151 -13.64 8.21 1.09
C LEU A 151 -13.65 9.74 1.00
N ALA A 152 -14.83 10.33 0.84
CA ALA A 152 -15.03 11.77 0.98
C ALA A 152 -14.70 12.26 2.41
N ALA A 153 -14.26 13.51 2.56
CA ALA A 153 -14.00 14.09 3.88
C ALA A 153 -15.27 14.24 4.70
N THR A 154 -16.35 14.65 4.05
CA THR A 154 -17.61 15.04 4.69
C THR A 154 -18.82 14.34 4.07
N GLY A 155 -19.98 14.50 4.71
CA GLY A 155 -21.25 13.93 4.28
C GLY A 155 -21.60 12.62 4.98
N LEU A 156 -22.79 12.10 4.67
CA LEU A 156 -23.43 11.01 5.45
C LEU A 156 -22.57 9.74 5.59
N THR A 157 -21.76 9.44 4.57
CA THR A 157 -20.84 8.28 4.54
C THR A 157 -19.37 8.69 4.51
N GLY A 158 -19.08 9.98 4.71
CA GLY A 158 -17.74 10.56 4.69
C GLY A 158 -16.93 10.23 5.94
N ALA A 159 -15.67 10.65 5.94
CA ALA A 159 -14.69 10.30 6.96
C ALA A 159 -15.10 10.77 8.36
N VAL A 160 -15.59 12.02 8.49
CA VAL A 160 -16.06 12.56 9.77
C VAL A 160 -17.24 11.75 10.31
N ALA A 161 -18.25 11.48 9.49
CA ALA A 161 -19.42 10.70 9.89
C ALA A 161 -19.04 9.28 10.35
N ARG A 162 -18.22 8.56 9.56
CA ARG A 162 -17.77 7.20 9.92
C ARG A 162 -17.04 7.16 11.25
N ARG A 163 -16.11 8.09 11.49
CA ARG A 163 -15.34 8.17 12.74
C ARG A 163 -16.24 8.56 13.92
N GLY A 164 -17.11 9.55 13.73
CA GLY A 164 -18.03 10.03 14.77
C GLY A 164 -19.01 8.96 15.23
N TYR A 165 -19.68 8.28 14.30
CA TYR A 165 -20.61 7.20 14.63
C TYR A 165 -19.88 5.96 15.17
N GLY A 166 -18.72 5.61 14.62
CA GLY A 166 -17.89 4.52 15.14
C GLY A 166 -17.40 4.76 16.57
N ALA A 167 -17.23 6.02 16.96
CA ALA A 167 -16.89 6.43 18.32
C ALA A 167 -18.10 6.73 19.22
N GLY A 168 -19.33 6.49 18.74
CA GLY A 168 -20.56 6.72 19.51
C GLY A 168 -20.84 8.18 19.87
N ARG A 169 -20.40 9.13 19.03
CA ARG A 169 -20.62 10.57 19.25
C ARG A 169 -22.08 10.98 18.96
N ASP A 170 -22.51 12.05 19.60
CA ASP A 170 -23.84 12.63 19.35
C ASP A 170 -23.94 13.19 17.93
N VAL A 171 -25.12 13.06 17.32
CA VAL A 171 -25.34 13.50 15.93
C VAL A 171 -25.05 14.99 15.75
N ALA A 172 -25.40 15.84 16.72
CA ALA A 172 -25.13 17.28 16.62
C ALA A 172 -23.63 17.58 16.63
N GLU A 173 -22.84 16.83 17.39
CA GLU A 173 -21.38 16.95 17.41
C GLU A 173 -20.77 16.50 16.07
N VAL A 174 -21.24 15.37 15.53
CA VAL A 174 -20.79 14.87 14.22
C VAL A 174 -21.09 15.89 13.11
N LEU A 175 -22.29 16.48 13.10
CA LEU A 175 -22.68 17.50 12.13
C LEU A 175 -21.86 18.80 12.27
N ALA A 176 -21.53 19.21 13.50
CA ALA A 176 -20.68 20.37 13.73
C ALA A 176 -19.25 20.15 13.23
N ALA A 177 -18.67 18.99 13.53
CA ALA A 177 -17.35 18.60 13.02
C ALA A 177 -17.33 18.47 11.49
N ASP A 178 -18.38 17.90 10.90
CA ASP A 178 -18.51 17.76 9.45
C ASP A 178 -18.52 19.13 8.75
N ALA A 179 -19.28 20.09 9.29
CA ALA A 179 -19.29 21.47 8.81
C ALA A 179 -17.93 22.17 8.97
N GLN A 180 -17.23 21.93 10.07
CA GLN A 180 -15.89 22.48 10.31
C GLN A 180 -14.87 21.89 9.32
N THR A 181 -14.82 20.57 9.17
CA THR A 181 -13.95 19.89 8.21
C THR A 181 -14.24 20.34 6.79
N LYS A 182 -15.52 20.52 6.43
CA LYS A 182 -15.91 21.08 5.13
C LYS A 182 -15.27 22.44 4.90
N ALA A 183 -15.40 23.36 5.85
CA ALA A 183 -14.85 24.70 5.74
C ALA A 183 -13.31 24.69 5.62
N LEU A 184 -12.63 23.84 6.39
CA LEU A 184 -11.18 23.67 6.32
C LEU A 184 -10.73 23.18 4.94
N VAL A 185 -11.33 22.09 4.47
CA VAL A 185 -10.96 21.43 3.22
C VAL A 185 -11.32 22.29 2.00
N GLU A 186 -12.48 22.96 2.00
CA GLU A 186 -12.85 23.91 0.96
C GLU A 186 -11.94 25.15 0.94
N GLY A 187 -11.31 25.47 2.06
CA GLY A 187 -10.27 26.50 2.15
C GLY A 187 -9.01 26.18 1.31
N PHE A 188 -8.75 24.90 1.00
CA PHE A 188 -7.66 24.50 0.12
C PHE A 188 -8.06 24.44 -1.35
N GLY A 189 -9.35 24.27 -1.63
CA GLY A 189 -9.87 24.13 -2.99
C GLY A 189 -11.34 23.72 -3.02
N VAL A 190 -12.08 24.29 -3.98
CA VAL A 190 -13.52 24.03 -4.15
C VAL A 190 -13.75 22.55 -4.49
N GLY A 191 -14.69 21.93 -3.78
CA GLY A 191 -15.14 20.55 -4.05
C GLY A 191 -14.31 19.45 -3.39
N LEU A 192 -13.21 19.79 -2.72
CA LEU A 192 -12.34 18.80 -2.05
C LEU A 192 -13.04 18.04 -0.92
N ALA A 193 -14.05 18.64 -0.27
CA ALA A 193 -14.78 18.02 0.83
C ALA A 193 -15.56 16.76 0.43
N VAL A 194 -15.87 16.62 -0.86
CA VAL A 194 -16.59 15.48 -1.45
C VAL A 194 -15.77 14.74 -2.52
N ALA A 195 -14.52 15.12 -2.72
CA ALA A 195 -13.64 14.46 -3.67
C ALA A 195 -13.35 13.00 -3.23
N PRO A 196 -13.28 12.04 -4.17
CA PRO A 196 -12.79 10.69 -3.90
C PRO A 196 -11.44 10.74 -3.18
N GLY A 197 -11.39 10.11 -2.01
CA GLY A 197 -10.19 10.05 -1.16
C GLY A 197 -9.87 11.33 -0.41
N GLY A 198 -10.67 12.39 -0.56
CA GLY A 198 -10.49 13.66 0.16
C GLY A 198 -10.50 13.51 1.68
N GLY A 199 -11.18 12.49 2.22
CA GLY A 199 -11.27 12.18 3.64
C GLY A 199 -10.23 11.19 4.18
N ALA A 200 -9.39 10.65 3.30
CA ALA A 200 -8.33 9.74 3.69
C ALA A 200 -7.38 10.38 4.69
N ALA A 201 -6.90 9.59 5.65
CA ALA A 201 -5.95 10.04 6.68
C ALA A 201 -6.36 11.37 7.34
N GLY A 202 -7.62 11.46 7.79
CA GLY A 202 -8.12 12.66 8.48
C GLY A 202 -8.36 13.88 7.61
N GLY A 203 -8.36 13.72 6.28
CA GLY A 203 -8.45 14.83 5.33
C GLY A 203 -7.11 15.20 4.68
N CYS A 204 -6.00 14.56 5.07
CA CYS A 204 -4.73 14.68 4.34
C CYS A 204 -4.87 14.34 2.86
N GLY A 205 -5.79 13.44 2.50
CA GLY A 205 -6.10 13.18 1.09
C GLY A 205 -6.49 14.45 0.33
N ALA A 206 -7.36 15.29 0.90
CA ALA A 206 -7.71 16.58 0.31
C ALA A 206 -6.52 17.55 0.22
N ALA A 207 -5.63 17.55 1.22
CA ALA A 207 -4.40 18.35 1.16
C ALA A 207 -3.52 17.94 -0.02
N ILE A 208 -3.32 16.65 -0.27
CA ILE A 208 -2.57 16.15 -1.45
C ILE A 208 -3.26 16.56 -2.75
N LEU A 209 -4.58 16.40 -2.84
CA LEU A 209 -5.36 16.76 -4.03
C LEU A 209 -5.32 18.27 -4.31
N SER A 210 -5.31 19.11 -3.26
CA SER A 210 -5.21 20.57 -3.40
C SER A 210 -3.90 21.03 -4.04
N LEU A 211 -2.83 20.23 -3.89
CA LEU A 211 -1.52 20.47 -4.51
C LEU A 211 -1.48 19.99 -5.98
N GLY A 212 -2.59 19.50 -6.53
CA GLY A 212 -2.63 18.82 -7.84
C GLY A 212 -2.03 17.42 -7.79
N GLY A 213 -1.81 16.87 -6.59
CA GLY A 213 -1.33 15.51 -6.40
C GLY A 213 -2.40 14.46 -6.66
N ARG A 214 -2.02 13.19 -6.51
CA ARG A 214 -2.95 12.04 -6.63
C ARG A 214 -2.81 11.09 -5.45
N LEU A 215 -3.86 10.33 -5.20
CA LEU A 215 -3.88 9.29 -4.18
C LEU A 215 -3.72 7.91 -4.83
N LEU A 216 -2.93 7.05 -4.20
CA LEU A 216 -2.77 5.64 -4.54
C LEU A 216 -2.79 4.83 -3.24
N ASP A 217 -3.11 3.55 -3.30
CA ASP A 217 -2.71 2.64 -2.24
C ASP A 217 -1.28 2.10 -2.49
N GLY A 218 -0.71 1.43 -1.47
CA GLY A 218 0.61 0.82 -1.58
C GLY A 218 0.76 -0.15 -2.77
N PRO A 219 -0.17 -1.12 -2.97
CA PRO A 219 -0.14 -2.00 -4.14
C PRO A 219 -0.10 -1.26 -5.47
N GLN A 220 -0.98 -0.27 -5.69
CA GLN A 220 -1.03 0.53 -6.92
C GLN A 220 0.26 1.31 -7.14
N PHE A 221 0.85 1.85 -6.07
CA PHE A 221 2.12 2.55 -6.15
C PHE A 221 3.26 1.62 -6.57
N CYS A 222 3.42 0.46 -5.92
CA CYS A 222 4.43 -0.52 -6.31
C CYS A 222 4.20 -1.03 -7.73
N HIS A 223 2.94 -1.25 -8.12
CA HIS A 223 2.58 -1.66 -9.47
C HIS A 223 3.02 -0.64 -10.53
N SER A 224 2.70 0.63 -10.31
CA SER A 224 3.10 1.71 -11.22
C SER A 224 4.62 1.91 -11.24
N LEU A 225 5.30 1.69 -10.13
CA LEU A 225 6.75 1.88 -10.01
C LEU A 225 7.53 0.78 -10.73
N ALA A 226 7.09 -0.47 -10.60
CA ALA A 226 7.75 -1.64 -11.18
C ALA A 226 7.32 -1.95 -12.62
N ASP A 227 6.38 -1.18 -13.19
CA ASP A 227 5.77 -1.44 -14.50
C ASP A 227 5.26 -2.90 -14.61
N ILE A 228 4.47 -3.31 -13.62
CA ILE A 228 3.97 -4.69 -13.51
C ILE A 228 3.19 -5.11 -14.76
N ASP A 229 2.49 -4.20 -15.43
CA ASP A 229 1.75 -4.48 -16.69
C ASP A 229 2.66 -5.12 -17.75
N THR A 230 3.90 -4.63 -17.91
CA THR A 230 4.88 -5.21 -18.84
C THR A 230 5.24 -6.64 -18.47
N SER A 231 5.34 -6.94 -17.18
CA SER A 231 5.62 -8.29 -16.68
C SER A 231 4.42 -9.21 -16.88
N LEU A 232 3.21 -8.75 -16.54
CA LEU A 232 1.95 -9.49 -16.73
C LEU A 232 1.67 -9.83 -18.19
N ALA A 233 1.97 -8.90 -19.10
CA ALA A 233 1.83 -9.13 -20.53
C ALA A 233 2.72 -10.28 -21.05
N ARG A 234 3.83 -10.57 -20.34
CA ARG A 234 4.87 -11.50 -20.79
C ARG A 234 4.99 -12.77 -19.95
N CYS A 235 4.47 -12.80 -18.72
CA CYS A 235 4.61 -13.95 -17.84
C CYS A 235 3.65 -15.08 -18.25
N ASP A 236 4.02 -16.30 -17.91
CA ASP A 236 3.20 -17.50 -18.06
C ASP A 236 2.49 -17.85 -16.74
N LEU A 237 3.00 -17.35 -15.61
CA LEU A 237 2.49 -17.59 -14.26
C LEU A 237 2.75 -16.38 -13.35
N VAL A 238 1.77 -16.04 -12.53
CA VAL A 238 1.90 -15.10 -11.41
C VAL A 238 1.95 -15.88 -10.10
N VAL A 239 2.90 -15.52 -9.24
CA VAL A 239 3.11 -16.10 -7.92
C VAL A 239 3.04 -14.99 -6.89
N THR A 240 2.26 -15.22 -5.83
CA THR A 240 2.11 -14.30 -4.70
C THR A 240 2.15 -15.06 -3.38
N GLY A 241 2.06 -14.33 -2.27
CA GLY A 241 1.96 -14.91 -0.95
C GLY A 241 1.47 -13.93 0.11
N CYS A 242 0.99 -14.49 1.21
CA CYS A 242 0.46 -13.76 2.37
C CYS A 242 0.62 -14.59 3.66
N ASN A 243 0.44 -13.93 4.80
CA ASN A 243 0.53 -14.58 6.11
C ASN A 243 -0.69 -15.45 6.43
N GLU A 244 -1.87 -14.99 6.03
CA GLU A 244 -3.13 -15.67 6.31
C GLU A 244 -3.99 -15.69 5.05
N LEU A 245 -4.47 -16.87 4.68
CA LEU A 245 -5.53 -17.05 3.70
C LEU A 245 -6.70 -17.77 4.38
N SER A 246 -7.79 -17.05 4.59
CA SER A 246 -9.03 -17.57 5.17
C SER A 246 -10.25 -17.06 4.40
N ALA A 247 -11.42 -17.64 4.67
CA ALA A 247 -12.67 -17.21 4.04
C ALA A 247 -13.02 -15.73 4.35
N LEU A 248 -12.56 -15.21 5.49
CA LEU A 248 -12.83 -13.85 5.95
C LEU A 248 -11.80 -12.85 5.43
N ASP A 249 -10.51 -13.10 5.64
CA ASP A 249 -9.45 -12.16 5.27
C ASP A 249 -9.16 -12.18 3.76
N ARG A 250 -9.33 -13.34 3.11
CA ARG A 250 -9.06 -13.54 1.68
C ARG A 250 -7.65 -13.10 1.24
N GLY A 251 -6.65 -13.19 2.11
CA GLY A 251 -5.25 -12.94 1.77
C GLY A 251 -4.80 -11.49 1.89
N GLY A 252 -5.64 -10.63 2.46
CA GLY A 252 -5.35 -9.21 2.59
C GLY A 252 -5.31 -8.45 1.25
N PRO A 253 -5.01 -7.14 1.31
CA PRO A 253 -5.08 -6.25 0.15
C PRO A 253 -4.05 -6.57 -0.95
N ILE A 254 -2.87 -7.08 -0.59
CA ILE A 254 -1.81 -7.38 -1.56
C ILE A 254 -2.20 -8.59 -2.41
N LEU A 255 -2.58 -9.71 -1.79
CA LEU A 255 -3.01 -10.90 -2.54
C LEU A 255 -4.21 -10.59 -3.42
N ARG A 256 -5.21 -9.86 -2.90
CA ARG A 256 -6.38 -9.43 -3.69
C ARG A 256 -5.97 -8.64 -4.92
N SER A 257 -5.09 -7.64 -4.73
CA SER A 257 -4.61 -6.82 -5.85
C SER A 257 -3.88 -7.67 -6.90
N VAL A 258 -2.96 -8.55 -6.47
CA VAL A 258 -2.19 -9.40 -7.40
C VAL A 258 -3.10 -10.38 -8.15
N ALA A 259 -4.07 -10.99 -7.48
CA ALA A 259 -5.05 -11.88 -8.11
C ALA A 259 -5.90 -11.12 -9.15
N GLU A 260 -6.39 -9.92 -8.81
CA GLU A 260 -7.13 -9.06 -9.75
C GLU A 260 -6.28 -8.64 -10.95
N TRP A 261 -5.00 -8.33 -10.76
CA TRP A 261 -4.11 -7.99 -11.87
C TRP A 261 -3.83 -9.18 -12.78
N ALA A 262 -3.60 -10.36 -12.20
CA ALA A 262 -3.41 -11.60 -12.96
C ALA A 262 -4.67 -11.97 -13.74
N GLU A 263 -5.86 -11.84 -13.13
CA GLU A 263 -7.14 -12.08 -13.79
C GLU A 263 -7.35 -11.13 -14.97
N ARG A 264 -7.14 -9.82 -14.79
CA ARG A 264 -7.23 -8.84 -15.90
C ARG A 264 -6.27 -9.17 -17.04
N ALA A 265 -5.08 -9.67 -16.72
CA ALA A 265 -4.07 -10.09 -17.69
C ALA A 265 -4.30 -11.52 -18.24
N GLN A 266 -5.34 -12.23 -17.78
CA GLN A 266 -5.64 -13.62 -18.13
C GLN A 266 -4.44 -14.55 -17.87
N ARG A 267 -3.75 -14.33 -16.74
CA ARG A 267 -2.61 -15.14 -16.29
C ARG A 267 -3.01 -15.99 -15.09
N PRO A 268 -2.60 -17.27 -15.04
CA PRO A 268 -2.82 -18.07 -13.85
C PRO A 268 -2.07 -17.45 -12.67
N CYS A 269 -2.72 -17.41 -11.51
CA CYS A 269 -2.15 -16.89 -10.27
C CYS A 269 -2.15 -17.99 -9.21
N ILE A 270 -1.02 -18.19 -8.53
CA ILE A 270 -0.92 -19.10 -7.38
C ILE A 270 -0.40 -18.37 -6.16
N ALA A 271 -0.82 -18.81 -4.98
CA ALA A 271 -0.41 -18.22 -3.71
C ALA A 271 0.37 -19.21 -2.83
N PHE A 272 1.33 -18.71 -2.08
CA PHE A 272 1.93 -19.39 -0.93
C PHE A 272 1.46 -18.69 0.33
N ALA A 273 0.69 -19.37 1.17
CA ALA A 273 -0.01 -18.73 2.27
C ALA A 273 0.02 -19.56 3.56
N GLY A 274 0.11 -18.88 4.70
CA GLY A 274 -0.30 -19.46 5.97
C GLY A 274 -1.82 -19.45 6.12
N GLY A 275 -2.31 -19.86 7.29
CA GLY A 275 -3.74 -19.89 7.60
C GLY A 275 -4.41 -21.24 7.30
N GLU A 276 -5.68 -21.18 6.90
CA GLU A 276 -6.56 -22.34 6.78
C GLU A 276 -6.31 -23.12 5.48
N GLU A 277 -6.56 -24.43 5.51
CA GLU A 277 -6.58 -25.22 4.28
C GLU A 277 -7.94 -25.05 3.60
N LEU A 278 -7.98 -24.20 2.57
CA LEU A 278 -9.18 -23.95 1.78
C LEU A 278 -9.35 -24.99 0.67
N SER A 279 -10.61 -25.32 0.34
CA SER A 279 -10.88 -26.19 -0.80
C SER A 279 -10.49 -25.51 -2.11
N ARG A 280 -10.18 -26.30 -3.14
CA ARG A 280 -9.89 -25.76 -4.49
C ARG A 280 -11.00 -24.88 -5.06
N ARG A 281 -12.27 -25.11 -4.66
CA ARG A 281 -13.38 -24.26 -5.11
C ARG A 281 -13.32 -22.88 -4.47
N GLU A 282 -13.00 -22.81 -3.19
CA GLU A 282 -12.85 -21.54 -2.45
C GLU A 282 -11.65 -20.75 -2.95
N VAL A 283 -10.50 -21.40 -3.13
CA VAL A 283 -9.30 -20.76 -3.69
C VAL A 283 -9.60 -20.09 -5.04
N ARG A 284 -10.39 -20.75 -5.90
CA ARG A 284 -10.78 -20.20 -7.20
C ARG A 284 -11.73 -19.00 -7.11
N THR A 285 -12.55 -18.87 -6.06
CA THR A 285 -13.38 -17.66 -5.89
C THR A 285 -12.53 -16.43 -5.53
N PHE A 286 -11.25 -16.63 -5.19
CA PHE A 286 -10.29 -15.56 -4.88
C PHE A 286 -9.40 -15.21 -6.09
N GLY A 287 -9.67 -15.75 -7.28
CA GLY A 287 -8.86 -15.51 -8.47
C GLY A 287 -7.56 -16.30 -8.52
N LEU A 288 -7.42 -17.34 -7.69
CA LEU A 288 -6.23 -18.20 -7.62
C LEU A 288 -6.49 -19.56 -8.27
N GLU A 289 -5.53 -20.06 -9.05
CA GLU A 289 -5.56 -21.43 -9.58
C GLU A 289 -5.25 -22.45 -8.47
N ALA A 290 -4.33 -22.09 -7.57
CA ALA A 290 -3.94 -22.89 -6.41
C ALA A 290 -3.41 -22.02 -5.27
N ALA A 291 -3.58 -22.51 -4.04
CA ALA A 291 -2.92 -21.99 -2.85
C ALA A 291 -2.12 -23.11 -2.20
N HIS A 292 -0.89 -22.81 -1.81
CA HIS A 292 0.06 -23.74 -1.20
C HIS A 292 0.31 -23.34 0.24
N GLN A 293 -0.03 -24.24 1.16
CA GLN A 293 0.04 -23.96 2.58
C GLN A 293 1.49 -23.88 3.06
N LEU A 294 1.76 -22.89 3.91
CA LEU A 294 3.03 -22.66 4.58
C LEU A 294 2.90 -22.90 6.09
N SER A 295 4.03 -23.12 6.75
CA SER A 295 4.11 -22.98 8.20
C SER A 295 3.87 -21.51 8.60
N ALA A 296 3.51 -21.27 9.87
CA ALA A 296 3.18 -19.92 10.35
C ALA A 296 4.36 -18.93 10.24
N ALA A 297 5.60 -19.40 10.37
CA ALA A 297 6.81 -18.59 10.26
C ALA A 297 7.84 -19.33 9.40
N PRO A 298 7.67 -19.35 8.07
CA PRO A 298 8.55 -20.10 7.19
C PRO A 298 9.89 -19.38 7.05
N THR A 299 10.96 -20.14 7.08
CA THR A 299 12.29 -19.64 6.72
C THR A 299 12.40 -19.44 5.21
N ALA A 300 13.35 -18.59 4.77
CA ALA A 300 13.59 -18.37 3.34
C ALA A 300 13.96 -19.67 2.59
N ASN A 301 14.61 -20.62 3.28
CA ASN A 301 14.95 -21.93 2.71
C ASN A 301 13.70 -22.80 2.54
N GLU A 302 12.80 -22.83 3.52
CA GLU A 302 11.53 -23.55 3.41
C GLU A 302 10.65 -23.01 2.29
N LEU A 303 10.56 -21.67 2.14
CA LEU A 303 9.89 -21.04 0.99
C LEU A 303 10.52 -21.45 -0.34
N THR A 304 11.86 -21.44 -0.42
CA THR A 304 12.58 -21.83 -1.64
C THR A 304 12.27 -23.29 -2.01
N GLN A 305 12.30 -24.21 -1.03
CA GLN A 305 11.99 -25.63 -1.26
C GLN A 305 10.53 -25.85 -1.64
N ALA A 306 9.59 -25.16 -0.99
CA ALA A 306 8.17 -25.23 -1.32
C ALA A 306 7.92 -24.75 -2.75
N ALA A 307 8.49 -23.60 -3.12
CA ALA A 307 8.40 -23.04 -4.47
C ALA A 307 9.02 -23.99 -5.52
N GLY A 308 10.17 -24.59 -5.24
CA GLY A 308 10.79 -25.56 -6.14
C GLY A 308 9.94 -26.80 -6.41
N ARG A 309 9.30 -27.36 -5.37
CA ARG A 309 8.37 -28.49 -5.54
C ARG A 309 7.18 -28.12 -6.43
N VAL A 310 6.62 -26.92 -6.23
CA VAL A 310 5.51 -26.41 -7.03
C VAL A 310 5.96 -26.14 -8.47
N ALA A 311 7.14 -25.56 -8.67
CA ALA A 311 7.71 -25.29 -9.99
C ALA A 311 7.87 -26.56 -10.84
N ILE A 312 8.31 -27.67 -10.24
CA ILE A 312 8.38 -28.98 -10.92
C ILE A 312 7.01 -29.43 -11.40
N GLY A 313 5.96 -29.28 -10.58
CA GLY A 313 4.59 -29.63 -10.96
C GLY A 313 4.04 -28.79 -12.12
N TRP A 314 4.46 -27.53 -12.22
CA TRP A 314 4.01 -26.59 -13.26
C TRP A 314 4.80 -26.72 -14.57
N PHE A 315 6.12 -26.89 -14.48
CA PHE A 315 7.03 -26.76 -15.62
C PHE A 315 7.92 -27.98 -15.89
N GLY A 316 7.94 -28.98 -15.01
CA GLY A 316 8.86 -30.13 -15.06
C GLY A 316 8.53 -31.21 -16.08
N ARG A 317 8.12 -30.85 -17.30
CA ARG A 317 7.96 -31.81 -18.41
C ARG A 317 9.25 -31.99 -19.19
#